data_AF-A0A7I7UQ75-F1
#
_entry.id   AF-A0A7I7UQ75-F1
#
_cell.length_a   1.000
_cell.length_b   1.000
_cell.length_c   1.000
_cell.angle_alpha   90.00
_cell.angle_beta   90.00
_cell.angle_gamma   90.00
#
_symmetry.space_group_name_H-M   'P 1'
#
loop_
_entity.id
_entity.type
_entity.pdbx_description
1 polymer ?
#
loop_
_entity_poly.entity_id
_entity_poly.type
_entity_poly.pdbx_seq_one_letter_code
_entity_poly.pdbx_strand_id
1 'polypeptide(L)'
;MTETAPAATTAHFALSRSDSIGVPLPGVELKLVRREGKQELFVRGPNVTTGFYKRPDLDRETFDTEGFLGTGDAVRLVDPADPGEGLLFDGRIAEDFKLASGTFVSVGTLRTKLISMSHGVIQDAVICGHGGDFVSALVWVHPDYAHQIADDGTPDDGLHKDLAAGLNRLADLGGGATQRVERLLILTDPARLDAGEITDKGYINQRAVREKRADLVAELTGVAPSARTVTRS
;
A
#
# COMPACT_ATOMS: atom_id res chain seq x y z
N MET A 1 -10.80 6.39 9.55
CA MET A 1 -11.60 5.15 9.45
C MET A 1 -13.01 5.41 9.99
N THR A 2 -13.95 4.46 9.84
CA THR A 2 -15.34 4.66 10.29
C THR A 2 -15.46 4.70 11.83
N GLU A 3 -14.61 3.94 12.50
CA GLU A 3 -14.52 3.72 13.94
C GLU A 3 -14.10 4.98 14.72
N THR A 4 -13.71 6.07 14.06
CA THR A 4 -13.24 7.32 14.68
C THR A 4 -14.05 8.57 14.29
N ALA A 5 -15.26 8.40 13.73
CA ALA A 5 -16.24 9.44 13.39
C ALA A 5 -15.83 10.94 13.51
N PRO A 6 -15.54 11.66 12.41
CA PRO A 6 -15.18 11.19 11.07
C PRO A 6 -13.66 10.98 10.90
N ALA A 7 -12.84 11.43 11.86
CA ALA A 7 -11.38 11.45 11.76
C ALA A 7 -10.73 11.39 13.14
N ALA A 8 -9.48 10.94 13.20
CA ALA A 8 -8.64 11.00 14.40
C ALA A 8 -7.63 12.15 14.33
N THR A 9 -7.10 12.40 13.13
CA THR A 9 -6.14 13.47 12.83
C THR A 9 -6.66 14.34 11.70
N THR A 10 -6.19 15.59 11.64
CA THR A 10 -6.42 16.47 10.51
C THR A 10 -5.25 17.43 10.34
N ALA A 11 -4.96 17.79 9.09
CA ALA A 11 -4.14 18.95 8.80
C ALA A 11 -5.05 20.19 8.78
N HIS A 12 -4.80 21.12 9.70
CA HIS A 12 -5.47 22.43 9.73
C HIS A 12 -4.51 23.58 9.34
N PHE A 13 -3.33 23.20 8.84
CA PHE A 13 -2.24 24.06 8.39
C PHE A 13 -1.84 23.69 6.96
N ALA A 14 -1.08 24.57 6.31
CA ALA A 14 -0.59 24.32 4.96
C ALA A 14 0.36 23.12 4.94
N LEU A 15 0.01 22.11 4.15
CA LEU A 15 0.86 20.93 3.96
C LEU A 15 1.83 21.17 2.80
N SER A 16 3.10 20.85 3.03
CA SER A 16 4.13 20.80 1.97
C SER A 16 4.19 19.43 1.28
N ARG A 17 3.45 18.44 1.79
CA ARG A 17 3.54 17.03 1.41
C ARG A 17 2.21 16.31 1.55
N SER A 18 1.85 15.51 0.56
CA SER A 18 0.55 14.85 0.43
C SER A 18 0.36 13.63 1.32
N ASP A 19 1.45 13.10 1.89
CA ASP A 19 1.46 11.96 2.81
C ASP A 19 1.26 12.36 4.29
N SER A 20 1.16 13.66 4.59
CA SER A 20 0.88 14.15 5.94
C SER A 20 -0.62 14.05 6.27
N ILE A 21 -0.92 13.48 7.44
CA ILE A 21 -2.27 13.36 8.02
C ILE A 21 -2.50 14.37 9.15
N GLY A 22 -1.56 15.29 9.36
CA GLY A 22 -1.63 16.36 10.35
C GLY A 22 -1.52 15.89 11.79
N VAL A 23 -2.22 16.57 12.69
CA VAL A 23 -2.17 16.36 14.14
C VAL A 23 -3.50 15.83 14.68
N PRO A 24 -3.54 15.23 15.89
CA PRO A 24 -4.79 14.80 16.50
C PRO A 24 -5.83 15.91 16.61
N LEU A 25 -7.11 15.55 16.47
CA LEU A 25 -8.22 16.44 16.75
C LEU A 25 -8.30 16.78 18.25
N PRO A 26 -8.94 17.91 18.61
CA PRO A 26 -9.18 18.25 20.01
C PRO A 26 -9.88 17.11 20.77
N GLY A 27 -9.34 16.73 21.92
CA GLY A 27 -9.87 15.63 22.75
C GLY A 27 -9.52 14.22 22.24
N VAL A 28 -8.72 14.09 21.17
CA VAL A 28 -8.18 12.82 20.69
C VAL A 28 -6.76 12.63 21.19
N GLU A 29 -6.51 11.48 21.79
CA GLU A 29 -5.18 11.04 22.20
C GLU A 29 -4.65 10.01 21.21
N LEU A 30 -3.37 10.15 20.88
CA LEU A 30 -2.66 9.20 20.01
C LEU A 30 -1.58 8.48 20.80
N LYS A 31 -1.41 7.20 20.50
CA LYS A 31 -0.34 6.36 21.01
C LYS A 31 0.36 5.71 19.83
N LEU A 32 1.68 5.73 19.81
CA LEU A 32 2.48 5.10 18.77
C LEU A 32 3.07 3.80 19.31
N VAL A 33 2.57 2.67 18.82
CA VAL A 33 3.00 1.34 19.26
C VAL A 33 3.97 0.77 18.25
N ARG A 34 5.16 0.37 18.70
CA ARG A 34 6.15 -0.22 17.80
C ARG A 34 5.68 -1.60 17.32
N ARG A 35 5.58 -1.75 16.00
CA ARG A 35 5.42 -3.01 15.27
C ARG A 35 6.68 -3.26 14.46
N GLU A 36 6.87 -4.47 13.94
CA GLU A 36 8.12 -4.86 13.28
C GLU A 36 8.57 -3.85 12.20
N GLY A 37 9.50 -2.94 12.56
CA GLY A 37 10.02 -1.89 11.68
C GLY A 37 9.18 -0.59 11.58
N LYS A 38 7.98 -0.52 12.16
CA LYS A 38 7.05 0.62 12.03
C LYS A 38 6.41 1.04 13.35
N GLN A 39 5.66 2.15 13.35
CA GLN A 39 4.83 2.57 14.47
C GLN A 39 3.37 2.51 14.06
N GLU A 40 2.61 1.59 14.67
CA GLU A 40 1.16 1.53 14.52
C GLU A 40 0.52 2.65 15.34
N LEU A 41 -0.45 3.34 14.73
CA LEU A 41 -1.24 4.36 15.39
C LEU A 41 -2.33 3.71 16.24
N PHE A 42 -2.45 4.18 17.47
CA PHE A 42 -3.51 3.82 18.41
C PHE A 42 -4.25 5.11 18.77
N VAL A 43 -5.59 5.07 18.82
CA VAL A 43 -6.44 6.25 18.99
C VAL A 43 -7.40 6.05 20.16
N ARG A 44 -7.52 7.07 21.01
CA ARG A 44 -8.56 7.15 22.04
C ARG A 44 -9.20 8.54 22.01
N GLY A 45 -10.52 8.61 22.15
CA GLY A 45 -11.22 9.88 22.15
C GLY A 45 -12.74 9.71 22.17
N PRO A 46 -13.49 10.79 22.37
CA PRO A 46 -14.95 10.76 22.42
C PRO A 46 -15.61 10.37 21.09
N ASN A 47 -14.85 10.45 19.99
CA ASN A 47 -15.24 10.08 18.63
C ASN A 47 -14.97 8.61 18.28
N VAL A 48 -14.26 7.87 19.15
CA VAL A 48 -13.93 6.46 18.90
C VAL A 48 -15.14 5.58 19.26
N THR A 49 -15.43 4.59 18.42
CA THR A 49 -16.49 3.61 18.67
C THR A 49 -16.32 2.95 20.05
N THR A 50 -17.43 2.62 20.71
CA THR A 50 -17.41 1.88 21.97
C THR A 50 -17.23 0.38 21.79
N GLY A 51 -17.26 -0.11 20.55
CA GLY A 51 -17.01 -1.50 20.19
C GLY A 51 -17.63 -1.89 18.84
N PHE A 52 -17.38 -3.13 18.42
CA PHE A 52 -17.90 -3.72 17.21
C PHE A 52 -19.21 -4.47 17.48
N TYR A 53 -20.23 -4.16 16.68
CA TYR A 53 -21.57 -4.72 16.88
C TYR A 53 -21.57 -6.25 16.82
N LYS A 54 -21.95 -6.90 17.94
CA LYS A 54 -21.99 -8.36 18.13
C LYS A 54 -20.64 -9.06 17.88
N ARG A 55 -19.52 -8.36 18.05
CA ARG A 55 -18.16 -8.90 17.83
C ARG A 55 -17.21 -8.59 18.99
N PRO A 56 -17.48 -9.12 20.20
CA PRO A 56 -16.60 -8.93 21.37
C PRO A 56 -15.21 -9.57 21.22
N ASP A 57 -15.06 -10.48 20.25
CA ASP A 57 -13.78 -10.99 19.79
C ASP A 57 -12.94 -9.90 19.13
N LEU A 58 -13.52 -9.11 18.22
CA LEU A 58 -12.82 -7.99 17.58
C LEU A 58 -12.51 -6.87 18.56
N ASP A 59 -13.40 -6.61 19.53
CA ASP A 59 -13.14 -5.62 20.58
C ASP A 59 -11.85 -5.95 21.33
N ARG A 60 -11.69 -7.22 21.74
CA ARG A 60 -10.49 -7.68 22.46
C ARG A 60 -9.23 -7.70 21.61
N GLU A 61 -9.37 -7.87 20.31
CA GLU A 61 -8.24 -7.87 19.38
C GLU A 61 -7.77 -6.44 19.06
N THR A 62 -8.72 -5.50 18.96
CA THR A 62 -8.46 -4.16 18.41
C THR A 62 -8.20 -3.12 19.49
N PHE A 63 -8.82 -3.24 20.66
CA PHE A 63 -8.57 -2.33 21.78
C PHE A 63 -7.47 -2.85 22.69
N ASP A 64 -6.56 -1.97 23.08
CA ASP A 64 -5.57 -2.29 24.11
C ASP A 64 -6.16 -2.18 25.52
N THR A 65 -5.36 -2.56 26.53
CA THR A 65 -5.76 -2.53 27.94
C THR A 65 -6.02 -1.11 28.48
N GLU A 66 -5.61 -0.07 27.76
CA GLU A 66 -5.78 1.34 28.12
C GLU A 66 -6.97 1.99 27.38
N GLY A 67 -7.70 1.20 26.58
CA GLY A 67 -8.86 1.63 25.81
C GLY A 67 -8.51 2.37 24.52
N PHE A 68 -7.29 2.25 24.01
CA PHE A 68 -6.95 2.75 22.69
C PHE A 68 -7.32 1.74 21.61
N LEU A 69 -7.95 2.22 20.54
CA LEU A 69 -8.23 1.46 19.33
C LEU A 69 -6.97 1.41 18.45
N GLY A 70 -6.45 0.22 18.18
CA GLY A 70 -5.40 0.00 17.19
C GLY A 70 -5.96 0.19 15.78
N THR A 71 -5.38 1.11 15.00
CA THR A 71 -5.91 1.45 13.68
C THR A 71 -5.51 0.45 12.59
N GLY A 72 -4.45 -0.34 12.83
CA GLY A 72 -3.76 -1.10 11.80
C GLY A 72 -2.99 -0.24 10.80
N ASP A 73 -2.93 1.09 11.00
CA ASP A 73 -2.23 2.04 10.15
C ASP A 73 -0.86 2.36 10.78
N ALA A 74 0.17 2.34 9.95
CA ALA A 74 1.50 2.78 10.33
C ALA A 74 1.67 4.28 10.08
N VAL A 75 2.37 4.96 10.97
CA VAL A 75 2.69 6.38 10.84
C VAL A 75 4.14 6.66 11.26
N ARG A 76 4.63 7.83 10.85
CA ARG A 76 5.88 8.42 11.35
C ARG A 76 5.65 9.88 11.69
N LEU A 77 6.39 10.42 12.65
CA LEU A 77 6.40 11.86 12.87
C LEU A 77 7.02 12.58 11.67
N VAL A 78 6.49 13.75 11.33
CA VAL A 78 7.11 14.67 10.36
C VAL A 78 8.49 15.07 10.87
N ASP A 79 8.54 15.52 12.13
CA ASP A 79 9.76 15.73 12.90
C ASP A 79 9.71 14.93 14.20
N PRO A 80 10.63 13.98 14.44
CA PRO A 80 10.71 13.25 15.70
C PRO A 80 10.90 14.13 16.94
N ALA A 81 11.44 15.35 16.77
CA ALA A 81 11.64 16.31 17.85
C ALA A 81 10.42 17.21 18.10
N ASP A 82 9.50 17.31 17.14
CA ASP A 82 8.29 18.13 17.25
C ASP A 82 7.04 17.40 16.73
N PRO A 83 6.28 16.75 17.63
CA PRO A 83 5.00 16.12 17.26
C PRO A 83 3.94 17.10 16.73
N GLY A 84 4.10 18.41 16.97
CA GLY A 84 3.20 19.45 16.47
C GLY A 84 3.24 19.62 14.95
N GLU A 85 4.34 19.23 14.31
CA GLU A 85 4.47 19.21 12.84
C GLU A 85 3.59 18.11 12.20
N GLY A 86 3.10 17.17 13.01
CA GLY A 86 2.12 16.17 12.62
C GLY A 86 2.73 14.82 12.22
N LEU A 87 1.87 13.99 11.62
CA LEU A 87 2.13 12.60 11.28
C LEU A 87 2.12 12.40 9.76
N LEU A 88 2.97 11.49 9.30
CA LEU A 88 3.02 10.96 7.95
C LEU A 88 2.41 9.57 7.95
N PHE A 89 1.50 9.31 7.01
CA PHE A 89 0.98 7.96 6.78
C PHE A 89 2.07 7.07 6.14
N ASP A 90 2.29 5.88 6.70
CA ASP A 90 3.32 4.93 6.27
C ASP A 90 2.71 3.55 5.92
N GLY A 91 1.46 3.54 5.47
CA GLY A 91 0.77 2.34 4.99
C GLY A 91 0.03 1.54 6.06
N ARG A 92 -0.40 0.33 5.71
CA ARG A 92 -1.16 -0.58 6.58
C ARG A 92 -0.24 -1.67 7.11
N ILE A 93 -0.25 -1.91 8.42
CA ILE A 93 0.55 -2.95 9.08
C ILE A 93 0.26 -4.34 8.48
N ALA A 94 -1.01 -4.64 8.23
CA ALA A 94 -1.44 -5.94 7.71
C ALA A 94 -1.06 -6.19 6.23
N GLU A 95 -0.62 -5.17 5.49
CA GLU A 95 -0.24 -5.32 4.09
C GLU A 95 1.24 -5.66 3.91
N ASP A 96 2.09 -5.23 4.84
CA ASP A 96 3.54 -5.44 4.78
C ASP A 96 3.91 -6.92 4.89
N PHE A 97 5.03 -7.29 4.27
CA PHE A 97 5.52 -8.67 4.29
C PHE A 97 7.05 -8.73 4.28
N LYS A 98 7.59 -9.93 4.50
CA LYS A 98 9.02 -10.23 4.40
C LYS A 98 9.33 -10.96 3.09
N LEU A 99 10.46 -10.64 2.48
CA LEU A 99 11.09 -11.48 1.45
C LEU A 99 11.70 -12.74 2.10
N ALA A 100 12.13 -13.70 1.28
CA ALA A 100 12.88 -14.89 1.72
C ALA A 100 14.15 -14.52 2.52
N SER A 101 14.75 -13.36 2.24
CA SER A 101 15.88 -12.81 2.99
C SER A 101 15.54 -12.38 4.43
N GLY A 102 14.26 -12.39 4.81
CA GLY A 102 13.76 -11.87 6.08
C GLY A 102 13.64 -10.34 6.13
N THR A 103 13.97 -9.63 5.04
CA THR A 103 13.88 -8.16 4.98
C THR A 103 12.44 -7.71 4.72
N PHE A 104 12.00 -6.65 5.42
CA PHE A 104 10.66 -6.09 5.30
C PHE A 104 10.44 -5.25 4.05
N VAL A 105 9.26 -5.40 3.46
CA VAL A 105 8.74 -4.58 2.36
C VAL A 105 7.61 -3.72 2.91
N SER A 106 7.81 -2.39 2.88
CA SER A 106 6.75 -1.41 3.16
C SER A 106 5.86 -1.26 1.93
N VAL A 107 4.75 -1.98 1.92
CA VAL A 107 3.92 -2.18 0.73
C VAL A 107 3.26 -0.88 0.28
N GLY A 108 2.62 -0.15 1.19
CA GLY A 108 1.96 1.11 0.87
C GLY A 108 2.92 2.16 0.31
N THR A 109 4.10 2.30 0.92
CA THR A 109 5.13 3.25 0.49
C THR A 109 5.72 2.86 -0.87
N LEU A 110 6.01 1.57 -1.09
CA LEU A 110 6.55 1.10 -2.37
C LEU A 110 5.54 1.24 -3.51
N ARG A 111 4.26 0.91 -3.28
CA ARG A 111 3.16 1.10 -4.24
C ARG A 111 3.07 2.55 -4.70
N THR A 112 3.00 3.49 -3.76
CA THR A 112 2.90 4.93 -4.07
C THR A 112 4.10 5.43 -4.86
N LYS A 113 5.32 4.99 -4.50
CA LYS A 113 6.53 5.33 -5.25
C LYS A 113 6.51 4.74 -6.68
N LEU A 114 6.11 3.49 -6.85
CA LEU A 114 6.01 2.84 -8.17
C LEU A 114 5.04 3.61 -9.08
N ILE A 115 3.85 3.94 -8.59
CA ILE A 115 2.84 4.71 -9.33
C ILE A 115 3.43 6.09 -9.71
N SER A 116 4.05 6.78 -8.77
CA SER A 116 4.68 8.09 -9.03
C SER A 116 5.80 8.00 -10.08
N MET A 117 6.71 7.04 -9.95
CA MET A 117 7.84 6.85 -10.88
C MET A 117 7.43 6.35 -12.26
N SER A 118 6.21 5.81 -12.40
CA SER A 118 5.64 5.47 -13.70
C SER A 118 5.23 6.69 -14.54
N HIS A 119 5.24 7.90 -13.96
CA HIS A 119 4.86 9.16 -14.61
C HIS A 119 3.48 9.10 -15.29
N GLY A 120 2.49 8.52 -14.60
CA GLY A 120 1.10 8.47 -15.04
C GLY A 120 0.72 7.26 -15.88
N VAL A 121 1.69 6.39 -16.22
CA VAL A 121 1.40 5.15 -16.97
C VAL A 121 0.65 4.14 -16.10
N ILE A 122 1.02 3.98 -14.83
CA ILE A 122 0.36 3.05 -13.90
C ILE A 122 -0.75 3.80 -13.17
N GLN A 123 -1.98 3.28 -13.27
CA GLN A 123 -3.12 3.77 -12.49
C GLN A 123 -3.05 3.28 -11.05
N ASP A 124 -2.83 1.98 -10.87
CA ASP A 124 -2.74 1.34 -9.56
C ASP A 124 -1.89 0.06 -9.63
N ALA A 125 -1.37 -0.38 -8.48
CA ALA A 125 -0.52 -1.55 -8.35
C ALA A 125 -0.82 -2.35 -7.08
N VAL A 126 -0.57 -3.66 -7.15
CA VAL A 126 -0.56 -4.58 -6.01
C VAL A 126 0.85 -5.13 -5.85
N ILE A 127 1.46 -4.88 -4.69
CA ILE A 127 2.83 -5.32 -4.40
C ILE A 127 2.82 -6.79 -3.98
N CYS A 128 3.73 -7.55 -4.60
CA CYS A 128 3.88 -9.00 -4.50
C CYS A 128 5.31 -9.37 -4.10
N GLY A 129 5.53 -10.64 -3.72
CA GLY A 129 6.85 -11.16 -3.33
C GLY A 129 6.94 -11.66 -1.89
N HIS A 130 5.83 -11.82 -1.16
CA HIS A 130 5.84 -12.41 0.18
C HIS A 130 6.54 -13.77 0.16
N GLY A 131 7.65 -13.89 0.90
CA GLY A 131 8.43 -15.13 1.00
C GLY A 131 9.23 -15.47 -0.26
N GLY A 132 9.24 -14.60 -1.26
CA GLY A 132 10.03 -14.75 -2.49
C GLY A 132 11.36 -14.00 -2.44
N ASP A 133 12.16 -14.14 -3.49
CA ASP A 133 13.52 -13.59 -3.57
C ASP A 133 13.55 -12.08 -3.86
N PHE A 134 12.50 -11.56 -4.47
CA PHE A 134 12.42 -10.16 -4.90
C PHE A 134 10.98 -9.63 -4.85
N VAL A 135 10.86 -8.31 -4.90
CA VAL A 135 9.56 -7.64 -4.98
C VAL A 135 9.10 -7.55 -6.43
N SER A 136 7.83 -7.85 -6.66
CA SER A 136 7.15 -7.72 -7.95
C SER A 136 5.83 -6.97 -7.80
N ALA A 137 5.17 -6.62 -8.90
CA ALA A 137 3.87 -5.94 -8.87
C ALA A 137 2.90 -6.46 -9.92
N LEU A 138 1.63 -6.60 -9.56
CA LEU A 138 0.53 -6.61 -10.53
C LEU A 138 0.10 -5.16 -10.75
N VAL A 139 -0.14 -4.74 -11.99
CA VAL A 139 -0.45 -3.34 -12.29
C VAL A 139 -1.68 -3.20 -13.18
N TRP A 140 -2.49 -2.18 -12.91
CA TRP A 140 -3.45 -1.64 -13.87
C TRP A 140 -2.82 -0.42 -14.53
N VAL A 141 -2.79 -0.44 -15.85
CA VAL A 141 -2.30 0.68 -16.67
C VAL A 141 -3.42 1.72 -16.81
N HIS A 142 -3.04 3.00 -16.85
CA HIS A 142 -3.98 4.10 -17.00
C HIS A 142 -4.75 3.98 -18.33
N PRO A 143 -6.07 4.27 -18.35
CA PRO A 143 -6.91 4.05 -19.54
C PRO A 143 -6.41 4.75 -20.81
N ASP A 144 -5.70 5.88 -20.68
CA ASP A 144 -5.10 6.60 -21.81
C ASP A 144 -4.08 5.73 -22.60
N TYR A 145 -3.48 4.74 -21.94
CA TYR A 145 -2.51 3.81 -22.54
C TYR A 145 -3.12 2.45 -22.89
N ALA A 146 -4.43 2.25 -22.71
CA ALA A 146 -5.09 0.96 -22.97
C ALA A 146 -4.93 0.47 -24.43
N HIS A 147 -4.80 1.40 -25.38
CA HIS A 147 -4.58 1.10 -26.80
C HIS A 147 -3.21 0.48 -27.10
N GLN A 148 -2.28 0.50 -26.14
CA GLN A 148 -0.92 -0.06 -26.23
C GLN A 148 -0.82 -1.45 -25.59
N ILE A 149 -1.96 -2.04 -25.22
CA ILE A 149 -2.04 -3.35 -24.56
C ILE A 149 -2.89 -4.27 -25.42
N ALA A 150 -2.33 -5.44 -25.77
CA ALA A 150 -3.08 -6.49 -26.46
C ALA A 150 -4.11 -7.15 -25.52
N ASP A 151 -5.09 -7.87 -26.08
CA ASP A 151 -6.15 -8.55 -25.30
C ASP A 151 -5.60 -9.50 -24.23
N ASP A 152 -4.44 -10.10 -24.48
CA ASP A 152 -3.76 -10.99 -23.54
C ASP A 152 -2.93 -10.25 -22.49
N GLY A 153 -2.91 -8.92 -22.48
CA GLY A 153 -2.16 -8.08 -21.54
C GLY A 153 -0.71 -7.80 -21.94
N THR A 154 -0.29 -8.21 -23.13
CA THR A 154 1.06 -7.91 -23.65
C THR A 154 1.14 -6.43 -24.04
N PRO A 155 2.08 -5.64 -23.47
CA PRO A 155 2.30 -4.27 -23.89
C PRO A 155 3.04 -4.21 -25.23
N ASP A 156 2.79 -3.17 -26.03
CA ASP A 156 3.64 -2.86 -27.17
C ASP A 156 5.06 -2.40 -26.73
N ASP A 157 5.96 -2.27 -27.70
CA ASP A 157 7.35 -1.87 -27.44
C ASP A 157 7.49 -0.51 -26.75
N GLY A 158 6.55 0.40 -26.99
CA GLY A 158 6.54 1.74 -26.39
C GLY A 158 6.19 1.67 -24.91
N LEU A 159 5.03 1.08 -24.61
CA LEU A 159 4.56 0.90 -23.24
C LEU A 159 5.52 0.05 -22.41
N HIS A 160 6.08 -1.01 -23.01
CA HIS A 160 7.09 -1.83 -22.35
C HIS A 160 8.28 -0.99 -21.89
N LYS A 161 8.82 -0.13 -22.77
CA LYS A 161 9.96 0.75 -22.45
C LYS A 161 9.61 1.75 -21.35
N ASP A 162 8.42 2.35 -21.40
CA ASP A 162 7.99 3.32 -20.40
C ASP A 162 7.83 2.69 -19.01
N LEU A 163 7.25 1.48 -18.95
CA LEU A 163 7.12 0.70 -17.72
C LEU A 163 8.49 0.28 -17.17
N ALA A 164 9.39 -0.24 -18.02
CA ALA A 164 10.75 -0.61 -17.63
C ALA A 164 11.54 0.61 -17.12
N ALA A 165 11.39 1.76 -17.78
CA ALA A 165 12.00 3.01 -17.32
C ALA A 165 11.42 3.47 -15.97
N GLY A 166 10.13 3.25 -15.71
CA GLY A 166 9.52 3.49 -14.39
C GLY A 166 10.10 2.61 -13.28
N LEU A 167 10.33 1.32 -13.57
CA LEU A 167 11.01 0.39 -12.66
C LEU A 167 12.45 0.84 -12.36
N ASN A 168 13.18 1.32 -13.37
CA ASN A 168 14.53 1.84 -13.21
C ASN A 168 14.57 3.13 -12.39
N ARG A 169 13.69 4.09 -12.68
CA ARG A 169 13.56 5.32 -11.87
C ARG A 169 13.27 5.01 -10.40
N LEU A 170 12.40 4.03 -10.15
CA LEU A 170 12.12 3.58 -8.78
C LEU A 170 13.38 3.01 -8.10
N ALA A 171 14.15 2.17 -8.81
CA ALA A 171 15.39 1.61 -8.28
C ALA A 171 16.46 2.69 -8.03
N ASP A 172 16.52 3.72 -8.87
CA ASP A 172 17.46 4.84 -8.76
C ASP A 172 17.20 5.73 -7.52
N LEU A 173 16.00 5.68 -6.93
CA LEU A 173 15.73 6.29 -5.62
C LEU A 173 16.54 5.64 -4.48
N GLY A 174 17.12 4.46 -4.72
CA GLY A 174 17.88 3.70 -3.73
C GLY A 174 17.00 2.98 -2.71
N GLY A 175 17.62 2.50 -1.63
CA GLY A 175 16.92 1.78 -0.55
C GLY A 175 16.97 0.25 -0.64
N GLY A 176 17.72 -0.31 -1.59
CA GLY A 176 18.02 -1.75 -1.64
C GLY A 176 16.92 -2.61 -2.24
N ALA A 177 16.97 -3.92 -2.00
CA ALA A 177 16.14 -4.92 -2.68
C ALA A 177 14.65 -4.82 -2.36
N THR A 178 14.28 -4.29 -1.20
CA THR A 178 12.87 -4.16 -0.78
C THR A 178 12.24 -2.82 -1.17
N GLN A 179 13.00 -1.93 -1.82
CA GLN A 179 12.53 -0.61 -2.28
C GLN A 179 12.50 -0.48 -3.81
N ARG A 180 12.75 -1.58 -4.53
CA ARG A 180 12.65 -1.66 -5.99
C ARG A 180 11.75 -2.81 -6.38
N VAL A 181 11.17 -2.72 -7.58
CA VAL A 181 10.31 -3.76 -8.15
C VAL A 181 11.07 -4.36 -9.34
N GLU A 182 11.35 -5.66 -9.30
CA GLU A 182 12.14 -6.31 -10.35
C GLU A 182 11.29 -6.67 -11.56
N ARG A 183 9.99 -6.93 -11.35
CA ARG A 183 9.05 -7.33 -12.40
C ARG A 183 7.67 -6.77 -12.13
N LEU A 184 6.97 -6.42 -13.20
CA LEU A 184 5.53 -6.16 -13.17
C LEU A 184 4.78 -6.96 -14.23
N LEU A 185 3.52 -7.25 -13.96
CA LEU A 185 2.59 -7.89 -14.91
C LEU A 185 1.33 -7.04 -15.03
N ILE A 186 0.91 -6.79 -16.27
CA ILE A 186 -0.26 -5.97 -16.60
C ILE A 186 -1.54 -6.79 -16.42
N LEU A 187 -2.44 -6.30 -15.58
CA LEU A 187 -3.79 -6.83 -15.39
C LEU A 187 -4.72 -6.27 -16.46
N THR A 188 -5.39 -7.18 -17.17
CA THR A 188 -6.37 -6.87 -18.23
C THR A 188 -7.77 -6.66 -17.67
N ASP A 189 -8.13 -7.40 -16.61
CA ASP A 189 -9.43 -7.27 -15.96
C ASP A 189 -9.40 -6.26 -14.81
N PRO A 190 -10.44 -5.42 -14.66
CA PRO A 190 -10.54 -4.49 -13.54
C PRO A 190 -10.61 -5.21 -12.20
N ALA A 191 -10.33 -4.49 -11.11
CA ALA A 191 -10.52 -5.02 -9.76
C ALA A 191 -12.00 -5.35 -9.51
N ARG A 192 -12.26 -6.55 -8.99
CA ARG A 192 -13.59 -7.12 -8.79
C ARG A 192 -14.17 -6.78 -7.42
N LEU A 193 -15.25 -6.01 -7.41
CA LEU A 193 -15.97 -5.62 -6.19
C LEU A 193 -16.58 -6.83 -5.47
N ASP A 194 -17.20 -7.74 -6.22
CA ASP A 194 -17.82 -8.98 -5.73
C ASP A 194 -16.80 -9.97 -5.15
N ALA A 195 -15.58 -9.98 -5.69
CA ALA A 195 -14.47 -10.77 -5.15
C ALA A 195 -13.75 -10.09 -3.96
N GLY A 196 -14.14 -8.86 -3.59
CA GLY A 196 -13.52 -8.08 -2.52
C GLY A 196 -12.13 -7.52 -2.86
N GLU A 197 -11.78 -7.46 -4.15
CA GLU A 197 -10.49 -6.90 -4.63
C GLU A 197 -10.46 -5.37 -4.53
N ILE A 198 -11.63 -4.72 -4.54
CA ILE A 198 -11.81 -3.28 -4.37
C ILE A 198 -12.96 -3.02 -3.41
N THR A 199 -12.86 -1.97 -2.60
CA THR A 199 -13.94 -1.50 -1.72
C THR A 199 -14.93 -0.61 -2.47
N ASP A 200 -16.11 -0.40 -1.89
CA ASP A 200 -17.09 0.59 -2.34
C ASP A 200 -16.52 2.03 -2.41
N LYS A 201 -15.50 2.31 -1.59
CA LYS A 201 -14.74 3.57 -1.56
C LYS A 201 -13.60 3.63 -2.59
N GLY A 202 -13.42 2.60 -3.40
CA GLY A 202 -12.40 2.55 -4.45
C GLY A 202 -11.00 2.15 -3.99
N TYR A 203 -10.80 1.77 -2.71
CA TYR A 203 -9.52 1.25 -2.24
C TYR A 203 -9.30 -0.19 -2.69
N ILE A 204 -8.12 -0.46 -3.27
CA ILE A 204 -7.68 -1.82 -3.62
C ILE A 204 -7.32 -2.59 -2.37
N ASN A 205 -7.90 -3.77 -2.22
CA ASN A 205 -7.52 -4.75 -1.22
C ASN A 205 -6.40 -5.63 -1.80
N GLN A 206 -5.15 -5.24 -1.56
CA GLN A 206 -3.98 -5.92 -2.11
C GLN A 206 -3.92 -7.40 -1.72
N ARG A 207 -4.33 -7.75 -0.50
CA ARG A 207 -4.38 -9.14 -0.05
C ARG A 207 -5.38 -9.95 -0.87
N ALA A 208 -6.60 -9.46 -1.03
CA ALA A 208 -7.62 -10.14 -1.81
C ALA A 208 -7.19 -10.30 -3.28
N VAL A 209 -6.57 -9.29 -3.89
CA VAL A 209 -6.07 -9.40 -5.27
C VAL A 209 -5.01 -10.50 -5.39
N ARG A 210 -4.03 -10.55 -4.49
CA ARG A 210 -3.00 -11.61 -4.51
C ARG A 210 -3.58 -13.01 -4.33
N GLU A 211 -4.55 -13.16 -3.43
CA GLU A 211 -5.20 -14.45 -3.17
C GLU A 211 -6.10 -14.90 -4.33
N LYS A 212 -6.86 -13.97 -4.92
CA LYS A 212 -7.83 -14.27 -5.99
C LYS A 212 -7.21 -14.35 -7.38
N ARG A 213 -5.99 -13.85 -7.55
CA ARG A 213 -5.19 -13.87 -8.79
C ARG A 213 -3.84 -14.56 -8.56
N ALA A 214 -3.84 -15.61 -7.75
CA ALA A 214 -2.64 -16.32 -7.33
C ALA A 214 -1.89 -16.96 -8.51
N ASP A 215 -2.61 -17.32 -9.57
CA ASP A 215 -2.08 -17.76 -10.86
C ASP A 215 -1.21 -16.68 -11.52
N LEU A 216 -1.69 -15.44 -11.58
CA LEU A 216 -0.91 -14.31 -12.12
C LEU A 216 0.28 -13.94 -11.23
N VAL A 217 0.13 -14.06 -9.91
CA VAL A 217 1.26 -13.90 -8.98
C VAL A 217 2.32 -14.98 -9.22
N ALA A 218 1.89 -16.23 -9.43
CA ALA A 218 2.80 -17.34 -9.73
C ALA A 218 3.52 -17.12 -11.07
N GLU A 219 2.82 -16.70 -12.11
CA GLU A 219 3.40 -16.32 -13.42
C GLU A 219 4.47 -15.24 -13.28
N LEU A 220 4.15 -14.16 -12.57
CA LEU A 220 5.04 -13.03 -12.33
C LEU A 220 6.35 -13.43 -11.62
N THR A 221 6.27 -14.41 -10.71
CA THR A 221 7.41 -14.93 -9.94
C THR A 221 8.08 -16.15 -10.56
N GLY A 222 7.56 -16.65 -11.69
CA GLY A 222 8.08 -17.83 -12.38
C GLY A 222 9.49 -17.64 -12.94
N VAL A 223 10.16 -18.76 -13.23
CA VAL A 223 11.54 -18.75 -13.77
C VAL A 223 11.60 -18.03 -15.12
N ALA A 224 10.62 -18.28 -16.00
CA ALA A 224 10.49 -17.62 -17.29
C ALA A 224 9.29 -16.64 -17.25
N PRO A 225 9.53 -15.33 -17.27
CA PRO A 225 8.45 -14.34 -17.34
C PRO A 225 7.68 -14.47 -18.66
N SER A 226 6.36 -14.28 -18.61
CA SER A 226 5.51 -14.25 -19.80
C SER A 226 5.75 -12.98 -20.63
N ALA A 227 5.21 -12.93 -21.86
CA ALA A 227 5.25 -11.73 -22.70
C ALA A 227 4.57 -10.50 -22.05
N ARG A 228 3.63 -10.72 -21.12
CA ARG A 228 2.94 -9.68 -20.34
C ARG A 228 3.81 -9.07 -19.24
N THR A 229 4.92 -9.71 -18.92
CA THR A 229 5.76 -9.33 -17.80
C THR A 229 6.85 -8.38 -18.27
N VAL A 230 6.87 -7.18 -17.69
CA VAL A 230 7.95 -6.21 -17.89
C VAL A 230 8.97 -6.40 -16.76
N THR A 231 10.23 -6.59 -17.15
CA THR A 231 11.34 -6.78 -16.20
C THR A 231 12.18 -5.51 -16.14
N ARG A 232 12.67 -5.20 -14.95
CA ARG A 232 13.64 -4.11 -14.75
C ARG A 232 14.94 -4.47 -15.49
N SER A 233 15.36 -3.60 -16.41
CA SER A 233 16.55 -3.80 -17.27
C SER A 233 17.74 -2.96 -16.82
#